data_AF-A0A954EGS0-F1
#
_entry.id   AF-A0A954EGS0-F1
#
_cell.length_a   1.000
_cell.length_b   1.000
_cell.length_c   1.000
_cell.angle_alpha   90.00
_cell.angle_beta   90.00
_cell.angle_gamma   90.00
#
_symmetry.space_group_name_H-M   'P 1'
#
loop_
_entity.id
_entity.type
_entity.pdbx_description
1 polymer ?
#
loop_
_entity_poly.entity_id
_entity_poly.type
_entity_poly.pdbx_seq_one_letter_code
_entity_poly.pdbx_strand_id
1 'polypeptide(L)'
;MHQQDILKTSSKWFRGVSLVSGADGEVYLSDWTDEGECHDSDGVHRTSGRVYRITYGKPGQHFQGDLAQKSNDELWKLQEYSNNWYARHARRILLDRQPGAEWFSKHASAISWSDSTLADLQRMWIGISLGSFGVEDLNRFLDSNSEYVRSWGPRILCEQQRIEPGAWQKLIEHARHESSAYVRLSLASAVRRMPLKQRIEMARVLANYPEDAEDHDARLLLWYGLEMAVAQFPAESLELTSYKSLGKVPSFIARRLMHESIRNPEVASQLAVALTHAGSDFQRTSLLTGMVEGSRGVRKLTPPKQWDDVVASLGEQDSLKPLVQELMIVYGDGRAFEELIALVRNNDAVGIDRIGALKQLAERDAPGLLPVLKQGINDRVIAEAAVTALAQYDDPEIPQLILRRYRSMKKPEQSAALETLCSRPQYAQQLLEAMSRKELGEVELSASQARQIHQFNDQKLTTLLESVWGTL
;
A
#
# COMPACT_ATOMS: atom_id res chain seq x y z
N MET A 1 -17.49 -25.16 -5.75
CA MET A 1 -17.59 -26.64 -5.66
C MET A 1 -16.57 -27.22 -6.61
N HIS A 2 -15.60 -28.01 -6.12
CA HIS A 2 -14.71 -28.77 -7.00
C HIS A 2 -15.47 -29.98 -7.55
N GLN A 3 -15.48 -30.16 -8.88
CA GLN A 3 -16.04 -31.36 -9.52
C GLN A 3 -15.07 -32.53 -9.36
N GLN A 4 -15.50 -33.76 -9.71
CA GLN A 4 -14.62 -34.92 -9.71
C GLN A 4 -13.46 -34.75 -10.70
N ASP A 5 -12.28 -35.25 -10.33
CA ASP A 5 -11.12 -35.27 -11.22
C ASP A 5 -11.42 -36.09 -12.48
N ILE A 6 -11.33 -35.45 -13.65
CA ILE A 6 -11.56 -36.09 -14.95
C ILE A 6 -10.32 -36.79 -15.53
N LEU A 7 -9.14 -36.49 -14.99
CA LEU A 7 -7.86 -37.07 -15.40
C LEU A 7 -6.95 -37.21 -14.18
N LYS A 8 -6.41 -38.42 -13.99
CA LYS A 8 -5.41 -38.72 -12.95
C LYS A 8 -4.17 -39.30 -13.61
N THR A 9 -3.02 -38.87 -13.14
CA THR A 9 -1.71 -39.34 -13.61
C THR A 9 -0.97 -40.01 -12.46
N SER A 10 -0.30 -41.12 -12.75
CA SER A 10 0.61 -41.77 -11.80
C SER A 10 2.01 -41.13 -11.78
N SER A 11 2.32 -40.29 -12.77
CA SER A 11 3.60 -39.59 -12.83
C SER A 11 3.61 -38.42 -11.84
N LYS A 12 4.55 -38.46 -10.89
CA LYS A 12 4.77 -37.38 -9.92
C LYS A 12 5.30 -36.09 -10.56
N TRP A 13 5.82 -36.21 -11.78
CA TRP A 13 6.47 -35.13 -12.53
C TRP A 13 5.58 -34.50 -13.61
N PHE A 14 4.33 -34.94 -13.72
CA PHE A 14 3.38 -34.37 -14.67
C PHE A 14 3.00 -32.93 -14.29
N ARG A 15 3.13 -32.02 -15.26
CA ARG A 15 2.66 -30.63 -15.15
C ARG A 15 1.80 -30.26 -16.36
N GLY A 16 0.49 -30.18 -16.17
CA GLY A 16 -0.43 -29.68 -17.19
C GLY A 16 -0.31 -28.16 -17.30
N VAL A 17 -0.02 -27.64 -18.49
CA VAL A 17 0.31 -26.21 -18.70
C VAL A 17 -0.71 -25.46 -19.52
N SER A 18 -1.40 -26.12 -20.45
CA SER A 18 -2.38 -25.46 -21.31
C SER A 18 -3.54 -26.37 -21.63
N LEU A 19 -4.74 -25.79 -21.62
CA LEU A 19 -5.99 -26.46 -21.99
C LEU A 19 -6.66 -25.64 -23.09
N VAL A 20 -6.99 -26.28 -24.20
CA VAL A 20 -7.76 -25.66 -25.29
C VAL A 20 -8.89 -26.58 -25.76
N SER A 21 -10.09 -26.05 -25.93
CA SER A 21 -11.22 -26.80 -26.48
C SER A 21 -11.06 -26.99 -28.00
N GLY A 22 -11.41 -28.16 -28.52
CA GLY A 22 -11.51 -28.46 -29.94
C GLY A 22 -12.93 -28.28 -30.51
N ALA A 23 -13.07 -28.42 -31.83
CA ALA A 23 -14.34 -28.22 -32.54
C ALA A 23 -15.39 -29.30 -32.24
N ASP A 24 -14.96 -30.49 -31.79
CA ASP A 24 -15.83 -31.65 -31.55
C ASP A 24 -16.21 -31.80 -30.07
N GLY A 25 -15.83 -30.82 -29.24
CA GLY A 25 -16.03 -30.83 -27.79
C GLY A 25 -14.91 -31.54 -27.02
N GLU A 26 -13.82 -31.92 -27.67
CA GLU A 26 -12.63 -32.42 -27.00
C GLU A 26 -11.87 -31.29 -26.27
N VAL A 27 -11.01 -31.67 -25.33
CA VAL A 27 -10.04 -30.77 -24.71
C VAL A 27 -8.65 -31.27 -25.04
N TYR A 28 -7.83 -30.41 -25.64
CA TYR A 28 -6.41 -30.66 -25.82
C TYR A 28 -5.65 -30.13 -24.61
N LEU A 29 -4.83 -30.99 -24.00
CA LEU A 29 -3.97 -30.68 -22.86
C LEU A 29 -2.53 -30.88 -23.28
N SER A 30 -1.70 -29.84 -23.13
CA SER A 30 -0.25 -30.02 -23.19
C SER A 30 0.34 -30.21 -21.80
N ASP A 31 1.29 -31.11 -21.70
CA ASP A 31 2.10 -31.28 -20.51
C ASP A 31 3.59 -31.13 -20.79
N TRP A 32 4.34 -31.06 -19.72
CA TRP A 32 5.78 -31.27 -19.72
C TRP A 32 6.17 -31.96 -18.41
N THR A 33 7.37 -32.52 -18.39
CA THR A 33 7.94 -33.17 -17.21
C THR A 33 8.93 -32.19 -16.56
N ASP A 34 8.68 -31.85 -15.31
CA ASP A 34 9.54 -30.98 -14.52
C ASP A 34 10.09 -31.78 -13.34
N GLU A 35 11.37 -32.16 -13.42
CA GLU A 35 12.07 -32.96 -12.39
C GLU A 35 12.79 -32.08 -11.36
N GLY A 36 12.88 -30.76 -11.58
CA GLY A 36 13.52 -29.80 -10.68
C GLY A 36 12.52 -28.75 -10.20
N GLU A 37 12.38 -28.55 -8.89
CA GLU A 37 11.46 -27.53 -8.36
C GLU A 37 11.98 -26.12 -8.66
N CYS A 38 11.44 -25.44 -9.69
CA CYS A 38 11.50 -23.98 -10.02
C CYS A 38 12.85 -23.22 -9.93
N HIS A 39 13.92 -23.83 -9.44
CA HIS A 39 15.22 -23.27 -9.09
C HIS A 39 16.37 -24.29 -9.24
N ASP A 40 16.07 -25.54 -9.59
CA ASP A 40 17.08 -26.54 -9.92
C ASP A 40 17.57 -26.38 -11.36
N SER A 41 18.89 -26.43 -11.51
CA SER A 41 19.65 -26.32 -12.75
C SER A 41 19.60 -27.57 -13.64
N ASP A 42 18.82 -28.57 -13.24
CA ASP A 42 18.87 -29.94 -13.78
C ASP A 42 18.06 -30.10 -15.09
N GLY A 43 17.30 -29.06 -15.47
CA GLY A 43 16.92 -28.80 -16.85
C GLY A 43 15.51 -29.21 -17.25
N VAL A 44 14.91 -28.39 -18.11
CA VAL A 44 13.63 -28.64 -18.77
C VAL A 44 13.77 -29.76 -19.81
N HIS A 45 13.07 -30.88 -19.65
CA HIS A 45 13.06 -31.97 -20.64
C HIS A 45 12.22 -31.61 -21.88
N ARG A 46 12.85 -30.98 -22.87
CA ARG A 46 12.20 -30.50 -24.11
C ARG A 46 11.55 -31.59 -24.98
N THR A 47 11.88 -32.85 -24.78
CA THR A 47 11.36 -33.99 -25.56
C THR A 47 10.28 -34.79 -24.83
N SER A 48 10.01 -34.50 -23.56
CA SER A 48 9.06 -35.28 -22.74
C SER A 48 7.63 -34.73 -22.75
N GLY A 49 7.42 -33.54 -23.34
CA GLY A 49 6.10 -32.94 -23.46
C GLY A 49 5.19 -33.74 -24.39
N ARG A 50 3.94 -33.90 -23.99
CA ARG A 50 2.90 -34.62 -24.73
C ARG A 50 1.71 -33.68 -24.95
N VAL A 51 0.95 -33.98 -26.00
CA VAL A 51 -0.37 -33.39 -26.24
C VAL A 51 -1.41 -34.49 -26.12
N TYR A 52 -2.29 -34.36 -25.15
CA TYR A 52 -3.41 -35.26 -24.92
C TYR A 52 -4.65 -34.71 -25.63
N ARG A 53 -5.41 -35.59 -26.28
CA ARG A 53 -6.78 -35.31 -26.72
C ARG A 53 -7.74 -36.00 -25.78
N ILE A 54 -8.49 -35.23 -25.01
CA ILE A 54 -9.42 -35.74 -24.00
C ILE A 54 -10.84 -35.62 -24.54
N THR A 55 -11.56 -36.75 -24.57
CA THR A 55 -12.96 -36.83 -25.03
C THR A 55 -13.81 -37.56 -23.98
N TYR A 56 -15.07 -37.17 -23.84
CA TYR A 56 -16.03 -37.84 -22.96
C TYR A 56 -17.17 -38.48 -23.78
N GLY A 57 -17.50 -39.74 -23.48
CA GLY A 57 -18.51 -40.50 -24.21
C GLY A 57 -18.07 -40.85 -25.65
N LYS A 58 -19.04 -40.88 -26.57
CA LYS A 58 -18.77 -41.08 -28.00
C LYS A 58 -18.52 -39.70 -28.63
N PRO A 59 -17.33 -39.44 -29.20
CA PRO A 59 -17.05 -38.17 -29.85
C PRO A 59 -18.08 -37.86 -30.94
N GLY A 60 -18.47 -36.60 -31.05
CA GLY A 60 -19.28 -36.12 -32.18
C GLY A 60 -18.55 -36.32 -33.51
N GLN A 61 -19.27 -36.09 -34.61
CA GLN A 61 -18.67 -36.13 -35.94
C GLN A 61 -17.60 -35.03 -36.03
N HIS A 62 -16.40 -35.38 -36.52
CA HIS A 62 -15.31 -34.42 -36.71
C HIS A 62 -15.79 -33.26 -37.57
N PHE A 63 -15.67 -32.02 -37.08
CA PHE A 63 -15.94 -30.84 -37.87
C PHE A 63 -15.02 -30.82 -39.09
N GLN A 64 -15.59 -30.93 -40.29
CA GLN A 64 -14.86 -30.88 -41.56
C GLN A 64 -15.14 -29.60 -42.36
N GLY A 65 -15.75 -28.59 -41.73
CA GLY A 65 -16.07 -27.33 -42.38
C GLY A 65 -14.94 -26.31 -42.31
N ASP A 66 -15.12 -25.19 -43.02
CA ASP A 66 -14.32 -23.98 -42.86
C ASP A 66 -15.24 -22.85 -42.38
N LEU A 67 -15.04 -22.39 -41.14
CA LEU A 67 -15.82 -21.28 -40.59
C LEU A 67 -15.59 -19.98 -41.37
N ALA A 68 -14.46 -19.83 -42.07
CA ALA A 68 -14.18 -18.66 -42.91
C ALA A 68 -15.07 -18.58 -44.17
N GLN A 69 -15.86 -19.62 -44.48
CA GLN A 69 -16.87 -19.56 -45.54
C GLN A 69 -18.23 -19.04 -45.04
N LYS A 70 -18.44 -18.94 -43.72
CA LYS A 70 -19.67 -18.39 -43.15
C LYS A 70 -19.75 -16.88 -43.37
N SER A 71 -20.95 -16.37 -43.59
CA SER A 71 -21.23 -14.93 -43.56
C SER A 71 -20.97 -14.32 -42.18
N ASN A 72 -20.81 -13.00 -42.10
CA ASN A 72 -20.60 -12.31 -40.81
C ASN A 72 -21.77 -12.57 -39.84
N ASP A 73 -23.01 -12.58 -40.34
CA ASP A 73 -24.21 -12.80 -39.54
C ASP A 73 -24.29 -14.25 -39.00
N GLU A 74 -23.81 -15.23 -39.76
CA GLU A 74 -23.67 -16.60 -39.27
C GLU A 74 -22.56 -16.74 -38.23
N LEU A 75 -21.44 -16.03 -38.39
CA LEU A 75 -20.36 -15.99 -37.39
C LEU A 75 -20.80 -15.31 -36.09
N TRP A 76 -21.65 -14.29 -36.18
CA TRP A 76 -22.26 -13.64 -35.02
C TRP A 76 -23.12 -14.62 -34.21
N LYS A 77 -23.94 -15.44 -34.88
CA LYS A 77 -24.78 -16.45 -34.21
C LYS A 77 -23.97 -17.51 -33.46
N LEU A 78 -22.72 -17.77 -33.85
CA LEU A 78 -21.85 -18.74 -33.16
C LEU A 78 -21.44 -18.31 -31.75
N GLN A 79 -21.70 -17.06 -31.33
CA GLN A 79 -21.48 -16.64 -29.94
C GLN A 79 -22.49 -17.24 -28.95
N GLU A 80 -23.58 -17.86 -29.43
CA GLU A 80 -24.51 -18.59 -28.56
C GLU A 80 -24.15 -20.08 -28.44
N TYR A 81 -23.18 -20.54 -29.22
CA TYR A 81 -22.87 -21.96 -29.31
C TYR A 81 -22.15 -22.44 -28.04
N SER A 82 -22.59 -23.57 -27.50
CA SER A 82 -22.08 -24.12 -26.23
C SER A 82 -20.60 -24.47 -26.27
N ASN A 83 -20.08 -24.83 -27.45
CA ASN A 83 -18.66 -25.05 -27.65
C ASN A 83 -17.93 -23.73 -27.98
N ASN A 84 -17.16 -23.22 -27.02
CA ASN A 84 -16.39 -21.98 -27.11
C ASN A 84 -15.36 -21.97 -28.26
N TRP A 85 -14.96 -23.13 -28.80
CA TRP A 85 -14.11 -23.17 -30.00
C TRP A 85 -14.72 -22.37 -31.16
N TYR A 86 -16.02 -22.55 -31.40
CA TYR A 86 -16.74 -21.86 -32.48
C TYR A 86 -16.80 -20.36 -32.24
N ALA A 87 -17.17 -19.95 -31.02
CA ALA A 87 -17.23 -18.54 -30.65
C ALA A 87 -15.87 -17.86 -30.84
N ARG A 88 -14.78 -18.43 -30.31
CA ARG A 88 -13.41 -17.89 -30.44
C ARG A 88 -12.98 -17.77 -31.90
N HIS A 89 -13.20 -18.81 -32.71
CA HIS A 89 -12.82 -18.78 -34.12
C HIS A 89 -13.65 -17.77 -34.90
N ALA A 90 -14.96 -17.69 -34.64
CA ALA A 90 -15.83 -16.70 -35.24
C ALA A 90 -15.41 -15.27 -34.91
N ARG A 91 -15.03 -14.98 -33.65
CA ARG A 91 -14.50 -13.65 -33.27
C ARG A 91 -13.22 -13.32 -34.01
N ARG A 92 -12.28 -14.27 -34.12
CA ARG A 92 -11.03 -14.07 -34.87
C ARG A 92 -11.31 -13.74 -36.34
N ILE A 93 -12.19 -14.51 -36.99
CA ILE A 93 -12.54 -14.27 -38.39
C ILE A 93 -13.24 -12.92 -38.55
N LEU A 94 -14.15 -12.54 -37.65
CA LEU A 94 -14.80 -11.22 -37.68
C LEU A 94 -13.78 -10.09 -37.49
N LEU A 95 -12.79 -10.29 -36.61
CA LEU A 95 -11.70 -9.34 -36.40
C LEU A 95 -10.83 -9.19 -37.67
N ASP A 96 -10.53 -10.28 -38.37
CA ASP A 96 -9.80 -10.24 -39.63
C ASP A 96 -10.61 -9.53 -40.74
N ARG A 97 -11.94 -9.70 -40.72
CA ARG A 97 -12.85 -9.13 -41.73
C ARG A 97 -13.21 -7.67 -41.50
N GLN A 98 -13.09 -7.16 -40.27
CA GLN A 98 -13.41 -5.77 -39.92
C GLN A 98 -14.76 -5.28 -40.51
N PRO A 99 -15.90 -5.89 -40.15
CA PRO A 99 -17.20 -5.56 -40.75
C PRO A 99 -17.70 -4.12 -40.46
N GLY A 100 -17.00 -3.37 -39.62
CA GLY A 100 -17.28 -1.98 -39.29
C GLY A 100 -18.22 -1.80 -38.09
N ALA A 101 -18.25 -0.58 -37.55
CA ALA A 101 -19.05 -0.22 -36.37
C ALA A 101 -20.55 -0.33 -36.63
N GLU A 102 -21.03 0.09 -37.81
CA GLU A 102 -22.45 0.01 -38.18
C GLU A 102 -22.98 -1.43 -38.16
N TRP A 103 -22.18 -2.39 -38.64
CA TRP A 103 -22.54 -3.80 -38.61
C TRP A 103 -22.68 -4.31 -37.17
N PHE A 104 -21.74 -3.94 -36.29
CA PHE A 104 -21.80 -4.32 -34.88
C PHE A 104 -23.02 -3.70 -34.20
N SER A 105 -23.24 -2.40 -34.33
CA SER A 105 -24.36 -1.69 -33.69
C SER A 105 -25.71 -2.28 -34.12
N LYS A 106 -25.89 -2.59 -35.42
CA LYS A 106 -27.10 -3.26 -35.92
C LYS A 106 -27.36 -4.58 -35.19
N HIS A 107 -26.35 -5.42 -35.04
CA HIS A 107 -26.48 -6.72 -34.37
C HIS A 107 -26.68 -6.58 -32.86
N ALA A 108 -25.92 -5.70 -32.21
CA ALA A 108 -26.02 -5.43 -30.78
C ALA A 108 -27.41 -4.87 -30.38
N SER A 109 -28.03 -4.05 -31.25
CA SER A 109 -29.37 -3.50 -31.03
C SER A 109 -30.52 -4.51 -31.21
N ALA A 110 -30.27 -5.61 -31.92
CA ALA A 110 -31.30 -6.59 -32.28
C ALA A 110 -31.46 -7.73 -31.26
N ILE A 111 -30.69 -7.70 -30.17
CA ILE A 111 -30.61 -8.80 -29.20
C ILE A 111 -31.09 -8.34 -27.83
N SER A 112 -31.77 -9.26 -27.12
CA SER A 112 -32.02 -9.15 -25.70
C SER A 112 -30.75 -9.48 -24.92
N TRP A 113 -30.08 -8.45 -24.41
CA TRP A 113 -29.01 -8.63 -23.44
C TRP A 113 -29.62 -9.17 -22.15
N SER A 114 -29.00 -10.19 -21.54
CA SER A 114 -29.40 -10.94 -20.34
C SER A 114 -29.94 -12.36 -20.52
N ASP A 115 -30.12 -12.84 -21.76
CA ASP A 115 -30.61 -14.21 -22.00
C ASP A 115 -29.53 -15.28 -21.70
N SER A 116 -28.25 -14.94 -21.87
CA SER A 116 -27.12 -15.84 -21.61
C SER A 116 -25.87 -15.04 -21.29
N THR A 117 -25.39 -15.14 -20.04
CA THR A 117 -24.16 -14.48 -19.58
C THR A 117 -22.98 -14.78 -20.52
N LEU A 118 -22.82 -16.04 -20.94
CA LEU A 118 -21.73 -16.44 -21.81
C LEU A 118 -21.84 -15.76 -23.19
N ALA A 119 -23.01 -15.80 -23.80
CA ALA A 119 -23.21 -15.21 -25.12
C ALA A 119 -23.03 -13.68 -25.09
N ASP A 120 -23.54 -13.03 -24.05
CA ASP A 120 -23.41 -11.58 -23.86
C ASP A 120 -21.95 -11.16 -23.72
N LEU A 121 -21.17 -11.87 -22.88
CA LEU A 121 -19.74 -11.63 -22.76
C LEU A 121 -19.02 -11.82 -24.10
N GLN A 122 -19.36 -12.88 -24.85
CA GLN A 122 -18.74 -13.17 -26.13
C GLN A 122 -19.05 -12.11 -27.20
N ARG A 123 -20.29 -11.62 -27.25
CA ARG A 123 -20.72 -10.53 -28.15
C ARG A 123 -20.08 -9.20 -27.77
N MET A 124 -20.02 -8.90 -26.48
CA MET A 124 -19.31 -7.73 -25.97
C MET A 124 -17.83 -7.76 -26.39
N TRP A 125 -17.15 -8.91 -26.27
CA TRP A 125 -15.77 -9.05 -26.70
C TRP A 125 -15.59 -8.87 -28.21
N ILE A 126 -16.59 -9.17 -29.05
CA ILE A 126 -16.56 -8.78 -30.48
C ILE A 126 -16.51 -7.27 -30.59
N GLY A 127 -17.45 -6.55 -29.96
CA GLY A 127 -17.52 -5.09 -30.04
C GLY A 127 -16.22 -4.41 -29.61
N ILE A 128 -15.64 -4.87 -28.51
CA ILE A 128 -14.34 -4.39 -28.02
C ILE A 128 -13.23 -4.68 -29.04
N SER A 129 -13.16 -5.92 -29.55
CA SER A 129 -12.10 -6.33 -30.50
C SER A 129 -12.16 -5.54 -31.82
N LEU A 130 -13.36 -5.19 -32.27
CA LEU A 130 -13.59 -4.39 -33.48
C LEU A 130 -13.38 -2.88 -33.27
N GLY A 131 -13.15 -2.43 -32.03
CA GLY A 131 -13.08 -1.00 -31.71
C GLY A 131 -14.44 -0.28 -31.86
N SER A 132 -15.54 -1.03 -31.84
CA SER A 132 -16.90 -0.52 -32.11
C SER A 132 -17.72 -0.29 -30.83
N PHE A 133 -17.07 -0.22 -29.67
CA PHE A 133 -17.72 -0.04 -28.38
C PHE A 133 -17.99 1.44 -28.09
N GLY A 134 -19.27 1.82 -28.00
CA GLY A 134 -19.71 3.18 -27.66
C GLY A 134 -20.42 3.29 -26.31
N VAL A 135 -20.81 4.52 -25.94
CA VAL A 135 -21.53 4.81 -24.70
C VAL A 135 -22.92 4.15 -24.62
N GLU A 136 -23.59 3.91 -25.75
CA GLU A 136 -24.84 3.16 -25.76
C GLU A 136 -24.63 1.68 -25.40
N ASP A 137 -23.54 1.08 -25.87
CA ASP A 137 -23.19 -0.30 -25.53
C ASP A 137 -22.81 -0.44 -24.06
N LEU A 138 -22.11 0.56 -23.51
CA LEU A 138 -21.85 0.62 -22.08
C LEU A 138 -23.14 0.54 -21.26
N ASN A 139 -24.16 1.33 -21.60
CA ASN A 139 -25.45 1.28 -20.89
C ASN A 139 -26.06 -0.13 -20.95
N ARG A 140 -26.09 -0.75 -22.13
CA ARG A 140 -26.62 -2.11 -22.30
C ARG A 140 -25.92 -3.13 -21.40
N PHE A 141 -24.60 -3.01 -21.23
CA PHE A 141 -23.83 -3.95 -20.39
C PHE A 141 -23.99 -3.68 -18.91
N LEU A 142 -24.06 -2.41 -18.52
CA LEU A 142 -24.32 -2.02 -17.15
C LEU A 142 -25.74 -2.43 -16.72
N ASP A 143 -26.74 -2.37 -17.60
CA ASP A 143 -28.11 -2.80 -17.28
C ASP A 143 -28.31 -4.34 -17.28
N SER A 144 -27.26 -5.13 -17.52
CA SER A 144 -27.37 -6.59 -17.58
C SER A 144 -27.70 -7.21 -16.23
N ASN A 145 -28.55 -8.24 -16.20
CA ASN A 145 -28.80 -9.06 -15.00
C ASN A 145 -27.55 -9.81 -14.51
N SER A 146 -26.55 -10.00 -15.37
CA SER A 146 -25.32 -10.72 -15.04
C SER A 146 -24.25 -9.80 -14.47
N GLU A 147 -23.85 -10.04 -13.22
CA GLU A 147 -22.74 -9.31 -12.59
C GLU A 147 -21.42 -9.44 -13.39
N TYR A 148 -21.22 -10.58 -14.05
CA TYR A 148 -20.04 -10.80 -14.88
C TYR A 148 -20.04 -9.85 -16.08
N VAL A 149 -21.18 -9.64 -16.74
CA VAL A 149 -21.28 -8.67 -17.85
C VAL A 149 -21.10 -7.25 -17.34
N ARG A 150 -21.79 -6.87 -16.25
CA ARG A 150 -21.66 -5.52 -15.66
C ARG A 150 -20.21 -5.19 -15.26
N SER A 151 -19.48 -6.16 -14.69
CA SER A 151 -18.08 -5.98 -14.25
C SER A 151 -17.11 -5.62 -15.38
N TRP A 152 -17.46 -5.93 -16.64
CA TRP A 152 -16.64 -5.55 -17.78
C TRP A 152 -16.78 -4.07 -18.16
N GLY A 153 -17.89 -3.41 -17.84
CA GLY A 153 -18.09 -1.98 -18.13
C GLY A 153 -16.94 -1.09 -17.64
N PRO A 154 -16.58 -1.13 -16.34
CA PRO A 154 -15.41 -0.41 -15.81
C PRO A 154 -14.11 -0.77 -16.53
N ARG A 155 -13.88 -2.06 -16.80
CA ARG A 155 -12.65 -2.56 -17.43
C ARG A 155 -12.49 -2.06 -18.86
N ILE A 156 -13.56 -2.12 -19.65
CA ILE A 156 -13.56 -1.66 -21.04
C ILE A 156 -13.19 -0.18 -21.08
N LEU A 157 -13.86 0.66 -20.27
CA LEU A 157 -13.54 2.09 -20.21
C LEU A 157 -12.08 2.36 -19.85
N CYS A 158 -11.48 1.55 -18.98
CA CYS A 158 -10.08 1.66 -18.60
C CYS A 158 -9.08 1.26 -19.70
N GLU A 159 -9.51 0.47 -20.69
CA GLU A 159 -8.71 -0.07 -21.79
C GLU A 159 -8.91 0.69 -23.11
N GLN A 160 -9.90 1.58 -23.19
CA GLN A 160 -10.14 2.42 -24.38
C GLN A 160 -9.04 3.48 -24.57
N GLN A 161 -8.60 3.66 -25.82
CA GLN A 161 -7.70 4.77 -26.18
C GLN A 161 -8.41 6.13 -26.11
N ARG A 162 -9.70 6.16 -26.43
CA ARG A 162 -10.55 7.35 -26.39
C ARG A 162 -11.82 7.04 -25.62
N ILE A 163 -12.09 7.83 -24.58
CA ILE A 163 -13.29 7.73 -23.77
C ILE A 163 -14.23 8.85 -24.18
N GLU A 164 -15.47 8.50 -24.51
CA GLU A 164 -16.49 9.49 -24.87
C GLU A 164 -16.85 10.37 -23.64
N PRO A 165 -17.15 11.67 -23.85
CA PRO A 165 -17.60 12.55 -22.78
C PRO A 165 -18.81 11.96 -22.04
N GLY A 166 -18.76 11.97 -20.70
CA GLY A 166 -19.85 11.50 -19.85
C GLY A 166 -19.86 9.99 -19.57
N ALA A 167 -19.01 9.17 -20.21
CA ALA A 167 -18.94 7.73 -19.94
C ALA A 167 -18.62 7.41 -18.46
N TRP A 168 -17.70 8.16 -17.85
CA TRP A 168 -17.40 8.04 -16.42
C TRP A 168 -18.58 8.44 -15.53
N GLN A 169 -19.34 9.46 -15.92
CA GLN A 169 -20.52 9.89 -15.16
C GLN A 169 -21.59 8.81 -15.13
N LYS A 170 -21.80 8.13 -16.27
CA LYS A 170 -22.71 6.99 -16.37
C LYS A 170 -22.26 5.84 -15.47
N LEU A 171 -20.96 5.55 -15.44
CA LEU A 171 -20.41 4.52 -14.57
C LEU A 171 -20.62 4.87 -13.08
N ILE A 172 -20.43 6.13 -12.69
CA ILE A 172 -20.70 6.62 -11.33
C ILE A 172 -22.19 6.49 -11.00
N GLU A 173 -23.09 6.84 -11.93
CA GLU A 173 -24.54 6.75 -11.70
C GLU A 173 -24.99 5.30 -11.53
N HIS A 174 -24.49 4.40 -12.37
CA HIS A 174 -24.74 2.97 -12.23
C HIS A 174 -24.22 2.42 -10.90
N ALA A 175 -23.03 2.85 -10.48
CA ALA A 175 -22.42 2.42 -9.22
C ALA A 175 -23.25 2.79 -7.97
N ARG A 176 -24.22 3.73 -8.06
CA ARG A 176 -25.11 4.09 -6.93
C ARG A 176 -26.15 3.03 -6.60
N HIS A 177 -26.42 2.12 -7.54
CA HIS A 177 -27.48 1.11 -7.43
C HIS A 177 -26.94 -0.32 -7.60
N GLU A 178 -25.61 -0.50 -7.56
CA GLU A 178 -24.98 -1.81 -7.78
C GLU A 178 -25.04 -2.70 -6.55
N SER A 179 -25.68 -3.86 -6.68
CA SER A 179 -25.89 -4.83 -5.59
C SER A 179 -24.78 -5.88 -5.48
N SER A 180 -24.03 -6.14 -6.54
CA SER A 180 -22.94 -7.12 -6.56
C SER A 180 -21.64 -6.53 -6.03
N ALA A 181 -21.10 -7.14 -4.97
CA ALA A 181 -19.76 -6.85 -4.46
C ALA A 181 -18.66 -7.06 -5.54
N TYR A 182 -18.85 -8.04 -6.44
CA TYR A 182 -17.89 -8.30 -7.53
C TYR A 182 -17.82 -7.13 -8.53
N VAL A 183 -18.95 -6.50 -8.85
CA VAL A 183 -18.97 -5.32 -9.71
C VAL A 183 -18.41 -4.10 -8.97
N ARG A 184 -18.72 -3.92 -7.68
CA ARG A 184 -18.15 -2.84 -6.86
C ARG A 184 -16.63 -2.95 -6.71
N LEU A 185 -16.09 -4.17 -6.56
CA LEU A 185 -14.65 -4.42 -6.60
C LEU A 185 -14.03 -4.01 -7.95
N SER A 186 -14.72 -4.35 -9.06
CA SER A 186 -14.29 -3.96 -10.41
C SER A 186 -14.30 -2.43 -10.61
N LEU A 187 -15.30 -1.74 -10.04
CA LEU A 187 -15.38 -0.28 -10.00
C LEU A 187 -14.24 0.33 -9.18
N ALA A 188 -13.95 -0.22 -8.00
CA ALA A 188 -12.82 0.22 -7.16
C ALA A 188 -11.48 0.10 -7.90
N SER A 189 -11.27 -1.01 -8.63
CA SER A 189 -10.09 -1.19 -9.47
C SER A 189 -9.98 -0.16 -10.61
N ALA A 190 -11.10 0.32 -11.14
CA ALA A 190 -11.14 1.28 -12.25
C ALA A 190 -10.80 2.72 -11.82
N VAL A 191 -10.99 3.06 -10.53
CA VAL A 191 -10.80 4.42 -10.01
C VAL A 191 -9.46 5.04 -10.42
N ARG A 192 -8.37 4.26 -10.42
CA ARG A 192 -7.03 4.75 -10.79
C ARG A 192 -6.91 5.25 -12.24
N ARG A 193 -7.81 4.83 -13.12
CA ARG A 193 -7.84 5.22 -14.55
C ARG A 193 -8.80 6.38 -14.82
N MET A 194 -9.65 6.75 -13.86
CA MET A 194 -10.57 7.89 -14.00
C MET A 194 -9.82 9.23 -13.90
N PRO A 195 -10.37 10.33 -14.45
CA PRO A 195 -9.85 11.66 -14.18
C PRO A 195 -10.01 12.00 -12.69
N LEU A 196 -9.08 12.81 -12.16
CA LEU A 196 -8.86 12.94 -10.70
C LEU A 196 -10.13 13.31 -9.92
N LYS A 197 -10.96 14.22 -10.44
CA LYS A 197 -12.19 14.66 -9.76
C LYS A 197 -13.21 13.51 -9.64
N GLN A 198 -13.41 12.76 -10.73
CA GLN A 198 -14.34 11.61 -10.74
C GLN A 198 -13.89 10.47 -9.83
N ARG A 199 -12.62 10.39 -9.43
CA ARG A 199 -12.15 9.40 -8.45
C ARG A 199 -12.80 9.58 -7.09
N ILE A 200 -12.89 10.83 -6.65
CA ILE A 200 -13.50 11.20 -5.37
C ILE A 200 -15.01 10.97 -5.43
N GLU A 201 -15.64 11.31 -6.56
CA GLU A 201 -17.06 11.03 -6.78
C GLU A 201 -17.36 9.52 -6.73
N MET A 202 -16.58 8.69 -7.43
CA MET A 202 -16.73 7.23 -7.38
C MET A 202 -16.51 6.68 -5.97
N ALA A 203 -15.47 7.14 -5.27
CA ALA A 203 -15.21 6.71 -3.90
C ALA A 203 -16.35 7.07 -2.94
N ARG A 204 -16.95 8.25 -3.10
CA ARG A 204 -18.14 8.66 -2.33
C ARG A 204 -19.31 7.73 -2.60
N VAL A 205 -19.53 7.32 -3.85
CA VAL A 205 -20.58 6.35 -4.19
C VAL A 205 -20.31 5.01 -3.54
N LEU A 206 -19.11 4.44 -3.72
CA LEU A 206 -18.72 3.15 -3.14
C LEU A 206 -18.73 3.15 -1.61
N ALA A 207 -18.52 4.30 -0.98
CA ALA A 207 -18.62 4.46 0.47
C ALA A 207 -20.04 4.24 1.03
N ASN A 208 -21.09 4.23 0.20
CA ASN A 208 -22.47 3.97 0.68
C ASN A 208 -22.79 2.47 0.82
N TYR A 209 -21.82 1.58 0.57
CA TYR A 209 -21.98 0.13 0.69
C TYR A 209 -21.29 -0.39 1.96
N PRO A 210 -21.96 -0.38 3.13
CA PRO A 210 -21.37 -0.82 4.39
C PRO A 210 -21.00 -2.31 4.40
N GLU A 211 -21.60 -3.14 3.56
CA GLU A 211 -21.26 -4.55 3.41
C GLU A 211 -19.84 -4.77 2.86
N ASP A 212 -19.32 -3.79 2.10
CA ASP A 212 -17.95 -3.82 1.57
C ASP A 212 -16.94 -3.32 2.61
N ALA A 213 -17.40 -2.99 3.82
CA ALA A 213 -16.50 -2.60 4.89
C ALA A 213 -15.43 -3.67 5.00
N GLU A 214 -15.69 -4.89 5.44
CA GLU A 214 -14.59 -5.83 5.71
C GLU A 214 -13.94 -6.49 4.47
N ASP A 215 -14.18 -5.98 3.26
CA ASP A 215 -13.48 -6.42 2.06
C ASP A 215 -12.01 -5.96 2.09
N HIS A 216 -11.10 -6.95 2.12
CA HIS A 216 -9.66 -6.71 2.17
C HIS A 216 -9.14 -5.98 0.93
N ASP A 217 -9.64 -6.33 -0.25
CA ASP A 217 -9.09 -5.92 -1.54
C ASP A 217 -9.68 -4.60 -2.02
N ALA A 218 -11.00 -4.42 -1.89
CA ALA A 218 -11.72 -3.24 -2.36
C ALA A 218 -11.19 -1.94 -1.73
N ARG A 219 -10.93 -1.96 -0.41
CA ARG A 219 -10.39 -0.81 0.33
C ARG A 219 -9.02 -0.36 -0.19
N LEU A 220 -8.12 -1.31 -0.47
CA LEU A 220 -6.76 -1.02 -0.95
C LEU A 220 -6.76 -0.58 -2.41
N LEU A 221 -7.56 -1.23 -3.26
CA LEU A 221 -7.75 -0.80 -4.65
C LEU A 221 -8.27 0.63 -4.72
N LEU A 222 -9.28 0.96 -3.90
CA LEU A 222 -9.84 2.30 -3.82
C LEU A 222 -8.79 3.33 -3.37
N TRP A 223 -7.99 3.02 -2.34
CA TRP A 223 -6.90 3.88 -1.88
C TRP A 223 -5.89 4.16 -3.00
N TYR A 224 -5.40 3.13 -3.68
CA TYR A 224 -4.44 3.30 -4.78
C TYR A 224 -5.00 4.09 -5.96
N GLY A 225 -6.33 4.06 -6.15
CA GLY A 225 -7.01 4.94 -7.09
C GLY A 225 -7.05 6.40 -6.62
N LEU A 226 -7.35 6.63 -5.33
CA LEU A 226 -7.59 7.94 -4.74
C LEU A 226 -6.35 8.77 -4.45
N GLU A 227 -5.22 8.15 -4.09
CA GLU A 227 -4.06 8.83 -3.49
C GLU A 227 -3.66 10.14 -4.20
N MET A 228 -3.56 10.13 -5.53
CA MET A 228 -3.19 11.34 -6.30
C MET A 228 -4.29 12.42 -6.29
N ALA A 229 -5.56 12.03 -6.24
CA ALA A 229 -6.68 12.98 -6.19
C ALA A 229 -6.78 13.66 -4.83
N VAL A 230 -6.36 12.99 -3.74
CA VAL A 230 -6.46 13.51 -2.37
C VAL A 230 -5.71 14.84 -2.21
N ALA A 231 -4.47 14.92 -2.67
CA ALA A 231 -3.68 16.15 -2.57
C ALA A 231 -4.20 17.26 -3.50
N GLN A 232 -4.86 16.91 -4.60
CA GLN A 232 -5.38 17.86 -5.57
C GLN A 232 -6.73 18.48 -5.15
N PHE A 233 -7.53 17.73 -4.39
CA PHE A 233 -8.85 18.14 -3.90
C PHE A 233 -9.00 17.82 -2.40
N PRO A 234 -8.28 18.52 -1.52
CA PRO A 234 -8.26 18.19 -0.09
C PRO A 234 -9.63 18.31 0.59
N ALA A 235 -10.38 19.37 0.29
CA ALA A 235 -11.70 19.61 0.88
C ALA A 235 -12.69 18.48 0.55
N GLU A 236 -12.83 18.12 -0.73
CA GLU A 236 -13.73 17.05 -1.18
C GLU A 236 -13.28 15.68 -0.68
N SER A 237 -11.97 15.47 -0.50
CA SER A 237 -11.41 14.23 0.03
C SER A 237 -11.65 14.07 1.53
N LEU A 238 -11.63 15.17 2.30
CA LEU A 238 -11.93 15.15 3.73
C LEU A 238 -13.37 14.72 4.01
N GLU A 239 -14.32 14.97 3.11
CA GLU A 239 -15.70 14.47 3.24
C GLU A 239 -15.77 12.94 3.33
N LEU A 240 -14.86 12.22 2.62
CA LEU A 240 -14.78 10.76 2.64
C LEU A 240 -14.38 10.20 4.02
N THR A 241 -13.79 11.02 4.90
CA THR A 241 -13.33 10.56 6.21
C THR A 241 -14.46 10.22 7.18
N SER A 242 -15.68 10.68 6.88
CA SER A 242 -16.90 10.37 7.65
C SER A 242 -17.43 8.95 7.40
N TYR A 243 -17.01 8.29 6.32
CA TYR A 243 -17.56 7.00 5.91
C TYR A 243 -16.83 5.82 6.54
N LYS A 244 -17.46 5.19 7.54
CA LYS A 244 -16.92 4.01 8.24
C LYS A 244 -16.72 2.79 7.32
N SER A 245 -17.55 2.65 6.29
CA SER A 245 -17.43 1.62 5.25
C SER A 245 -16.07 1.62 4.56
N LEU A 246 -15.39 2.76 4.48
CA LEU A 246 -14.08 2.88 3.84
C LEU A 246 -12.91 2.36 4.72
N GLY A 247 -13.18 1.90 5.95
CA GLY A 247 -12.19 1.28 6.83
C GLY A 247 -10.98 2.18 7.10
N LYS A 248 -9.79 1.80 6.61
CA LYS A 248 -8.53 2.56 6.83
C LYS A 248 -8.33 3.72 5.86
N VAL A 249 -9.08 3.80 4.76
CA VAL A 249 -8.90 4.85 3.75
C VAL A 249 -8.99 6.27 4.34
N PRO A 250 -9.92 6.59 5.28
CA PRO A 250 -9.93 7.87 5.99
C PRO A 250 -8.59 8.24 6.66
N SER A 251 -7.92 7.26 7.30
CA SER A 251 -6.61 7.48 7.92
C SER A 251 -5.52 7.73 6.86
N PHE A 252 -5.61 7.05 5.71
CA PHE A 252 -4.67 7.27 4.61
C PHE A 252 -4.86 8.64 3.94
N ILE A 253 -6.11 9.11 3.82
CA ILE A 253 -6.44 10.47 3.36
C ILE A 253 -5.79 11.49 4.29
N ALA A 254 -6.04 11.38 5.60
CA ALA A 254 -5.48 12.29 6.59
C ALA A 254 -3.94 12.28 6.59
N ARG A 255 -3.33 11.09 6.48
CA ARG A 255 -1.87 10.93 6.35
C ARG A 255 -1.31 11.63 5.12
N ARG A 256 -1.93 11.45 3.95
CA ARG A 256 -1.47 12.05 2.70
C ARG A 256 -1.61 13.57 2.71
N LEU A 257 -2.70 14.08 3.28
CA LEU A 257 -2.92 15.51 3.47
C LEU A 257 -1.97 16.11 4.51
N MET A 258 -1.66 15.38 5.58
CA MET A 258 -0.70 15.85 6.57
C MET A 258 0.70 16.03 5.95
N HIS A 259 1.12 15.09 5.11
CA HIS A 259 2.37 15.24 4.35
C HIS A 259 2.32 16.45 3.39
N GLU A 260 1.17 16.70 2.75
CA GLU A 260 0.97 17.89 1.89
C GLU A 260 1.03 19.19 2.70
N SER A 261 0.53 19.16 3.94
CA SER A 261 0.46 20.32 4.82
C SER A 261 1.83 20.90 5.19
N ILE A 262 2.90 20.09 5.10
CA ILE A 262 4.30 20.52 5.26
C ILE A 262 4.64 21.66 4.29
N ARG A 263 4.10 21.59 3.07
CA ARG A 263 4.36 22.57 1.99
C ARG A 263 3.19 23.53 1.76
N ASN A 264 2.00 23.18 2.25
CA ASN A 264 0.79 23.95 2.04
C ASN A 264 0.02 24.16 3.36
N PRO A 265 0.21 25.32 4.04
CA PRO A 265 -0.46 25.64 5.30
C PRO A 265 -1.99 25.62 5.24
N GLU A 266 -2.58 25.86 4.06
CA GLU A 266 -4.04 25.80 3.88
C GLU A 266 -4.57 24.38 4.12
N VAL A 267 -3.82 23.35 3.69
CA VAL A 267 -4.17 21.94 3.95
C VAL A 267 -4.13 21.63 5.45
N ALA A 268 -3.18 22.21 6.19
CA ALA A 268 -3.14 22.07 7.66
C ALA A 268 -4.42 22.64 8.30
N SER A 269 -4.85 23.83 7.85
CA SER A 269 -6.09 24.44 8.32
C SER A 269 -7.32 23.61 7.97
N GLN A 270 -7.39 23.02 6.77
CA GLN A 270 -8.50 22.14 6.39
C GLN A 270 -8.56 20.86 7.21
N LEU A 271 -7.41 20.26 7.56
CA LEU A 271 -7.34 19.11 8.48
C LEU A 271 -7.86 19.47 9.88
N ALA A 272 -7.43 20.62 10.42
CA ALA A 272 -7.90 21.08 11.72
C ALA A 272 -9.40 21.38 11.73
N VAL A 273 -9.92 22.02 10.68
CA VAL A 273 -11.36 22.26 10.51
C VAL A 273 -12.14 20.94 10.38
N ALA A 274 -11.62 19.96 9.65
CA ALA A 274 -12.26 18.65 9.54
C ALA A 274 -12.28 17.91 10.88
N LEU A 275 -11.26 18.07 11.72
CA LEU A 275 -11.23 17.53 13.08
C LEU A 275 -12.27 18.18 13.99
N THR A 276 -12.40 19.51 13.97
CA THR A 276 -13.39 20.21 14.83
C THR A 276 -14.83 19.90 14.44
N HIS A 277 -15.09 19.62 13.17
CA HIS A 277 -16.42 19.26 12.65
C HIS A 277 -16.66 17.75 12.53
N ALA A 278 -15.72 16.92 12.99
CA ALA A 278 -15.84 15.48 12.86
C ALA A 278 -17.08 14.97 13.62
N GLY A 279 -18.00 14.33 12.88
CA GLY A 279 -19.31 13.92 13.41
C GLY A 279 -19.32 12.59 14.16
N SER A 280 -18.17 11.92 14.27
CA SER A 280 -18.07 10.61 14.94
C SER A 280 -16.66 10.33 15.48
N ASP A 281 -16.59 9.45 16.49
CA ASP A 281 -15.32 8.96 17.06
C ASP A 281 -14.45 8.25 16.02
N PHE A 282 -15.07 7.51 15.10
CA PHE A 282 -14.38 6.87 13.99
C PHE A 282 -13.64 7.89 13.11
N GLN A 283 -14.33 8.98 12.75
CA GLN A 283 -13.76 10.03 11.92
C GLN A 283 -12.63 10.76 12.67
N ARG A 284 -12.86 11.16 13.94
CA ARG A 284 -11.85 11.79 14.79
C ARG A 284 -10.60 10.92 14.92
N THR A 285 -10.79 9.64 15.24
CA THR A 285 -9.69 8.66 15.39
C THR A 285 -8.91 8.51 14.09
N SER A 286 -9.62 8.38 12.96
CA SER A 286 -8.99 8.21 11.65
C SER A 286 -8.16 9.42 11.22
N LEU A 287 -8.72 10.62 11.40
CA LEU A 287 -8.03 11.88 11.09
C LEU A 287 -6.76 12.03 11.94
N LEU A 288 -6.87 11.88 13.26
CA LEU A 288 -5.72 12.02 14.17
C LEU A 288 -4.65 10.95 13.92
N THR A 289 -5.06 9.69 13.73
CA THR A 289 -4.12 8.59 13.44
C THR A 289 -3.35 8.88 12.15
N GLY A 290 -4.05 9.27 11.09
CA GLY A 290 -3.42 9.63 9.83
C GLY A 290 -2.48 10.82 9.94
N MET A 291 -2.89 11.88 10.66
CA MET A 291 -2.05 13.05 10.90
C MET A 291 -0.78 12.69 11.68
N VAL A 292 -0.89 11.90 12.74
CA VAL A 292 0.26 11.40 13.49
C VAL A 292 1.22 10.65 12.55
N GLU A 293 0.72 9.66 11.79
CA GLU A 293 1.53 8.90 10.85
C GLU A 293 2.18 9.78 9.77
N GLY A 294 1.45 10.77 9.25
CA GLY A 294 1.92 11.68 8.22
C GLY A 294 2.94 12.71 8.72
N SER A 295 3.04 12.91 10.03
CA SER A 295 4.01 13.78 10.67
C SER A 295 5.35 13.09 11.01
N ARG A 296 5.43 11.76 10.87
CA ARG A 296 6.65 11.01 11.22
C ARG A 296 7.83 11.43 10.34
N GLY A 297 8.98 11.65 10.97
CA GLY A 297 10.19 12.18 10.32
C GLY A 297 10.22 13.69 10.13
N VAL A 298 9.13 14.41 10.43
CA VAL A 298 9.09 15.88 10.42
C VAL A 298 9.50 16.39 11.79
N ARG A 299 10.53 17.23 11.89
CA ARG A 299 10.99 17.76 13.19
C ARG A 299 10.02 18.77 13.79
N LYS A 300 9.61 19.76 12.99
CA LYS A 300 8.77 20.88 13.42
C LYS A 300 7.79 21.30 12.34
N LEU A 301 6.57 21.61 12.73
CA LEU A 301 5.54 22.23 11.89
C LEU A 301 4.96 23.46 12.56
N THR A 302 4.37 24.34 11.76
CA THR A 302 3.56 25.45 12.29
C THR A 302 2.16 24.89 12.58
N PRO A 303 1.61 25.10 13.79
CA PRO A 303 0.24 24.69 14.08
C PRO A 303 -0.75 25.44 13.17
N PRO A 304 -1.80 24.77 12.66
CA PRO A 304 -2.87 25.47 11.95
C PRO A 304 -3.62 26.42 12.90
N LYS A 305 -4.23 27.47 12.35
CA LYS A 305 -4.92 28.51 13.16
C LYS A 305 -6.00 27.94 14.09
N GLN A 306 -6.67 26.88 13.66
CA GLN A 306 -7.75 26.22 14.38
C GLN A 306 -7.25 25.14 15.36
N TRP A 307 -5.94 25.00 15.56
CA TRP A 307 -5.39 23.94 16.40
C TRP A 307 -5.81 24.07 17.87
N ASP A 308 -5.86 25.30 18.40
CA ASP A 308 -6.30 25.53 19.77
C ASP A 308 -7.76 25.08 19.99
N ASP A 309 -8.61 25.23 18.97
CA ASP A 309 -10.00 24.74 19.00
C ASP A 309 -10.04 23.19 19.03
N VAL A 310 -9.17 22.53 18.28
CA VAL A 310 -9.01 21.06 18.31
C VAL A 310 -8.62 20.60 19.70
N VAL A 311 -7.62 21.23 20.32
CA VAL A 311 -7.18 20.90 21.69
C VAL A 311 -8.31 21.14 22.70
N ALA A 312 -9.01 22.27 22.60
CA ALA A 312 -10.11 22.62 23.50
C ALA A 312 -11.32 21.68 23.40
N SER A 313 -11.51 21.04 22.24
CA SER A 313 -12.59 20.06 22.03
C SER A 313 -12.39 18.72 22.73
N LEU A 314 -11.20 18.45 23.27
CA LEU A 314 -10.88 17.19 23.94
C LEU A 314 -11.12 17.31 25.45
N GLY A 315 -11.91 16.40 26.00
CA GLY A 315 -12.08 16.28 27.45
C GLY A 315 -10.84 15.69 28.14
N GLU A 316 -10.75 15.83 29.47
CA GLU A 316 -9.60 15.34 30.23
C GLU A 316 -9.37 13.81 30.12
N GLN A 317 -10.44 13.05 29.92
CA GLN A 317 -10.41 11.57 29.80
C GLN A 317 -10.59 11.10 28.34
N ASP A 318 -10.38 11.96 27.35
CA ASP A 318 -10.51 11.56 25.95
C ASP A 318 -9.39 10.59 25.55
N SER A 319 -9.78 9.42 25.03
CA SER A 319 -8.86 8.37 24.55
C SER A 319 -7.95 8.83 23.41
N LEU A 320 -8.28 9.94 22.73
CA LEU A 320 -7.53 10.51 21.63
C LEU A 320 -6.45 11.50 22.08
N LYS A 321 -6.41 11.84 23.38
CA LYS A 321 -5.42 12.76 23.96
C LYS A 321 -3.96 12.39 23.62
N PRO A 322 -3.54 11.11 23.62
CA PRO A 322 -2.18 10.73 23.24
C PRO A 322 -1.82 11.13 21.79
N LEU A 323 -2.75 10.98 20.84
CA LEU A 323 -2.50 11.35 19.44
C LEU A 323 -2.37 12.86 19.27
N VAL A 324 -3.16 13.63 20.02
CA VAL A 324 -3.10 15.10 19.99
C VAL A 324 -1.82 15.59 20.66
N GLN A 325 -1.40 14.98 21.76
CA GLN A 325 -0.10 15.25 22.40
C GLN A 325 1.06 15.01 21.42
N GLU A 326 1.03 13.90 20.66
CA GLU A 326 2.06 13.63 19.64
C GLU A 326 2.11 14.74 18.56
N LEU A 327 0.95 15.25 18.14
CA LEU A 327 0.87 16.37 17.19
C LEU A 327 1.31 17.71 17.81
N MET A 328 0.96 17.99 19.07
CA MET A 328 1.40 19.20 19.79
C MET A 328 2.93 19.27 19.88
N ILE A 329 3.60 18.14 20.08
CA ILE A 329 5.06 18.04 20.05
C ILE A 329 5.60 18.43 18.67
N VAL A 330 4.96 17.96 17.59
CA VAL A 330 5.35 18.33 16.22
C VAL A 330 5.16 19.83 15.96
N TYR A 331 4.09 20.41 16.52
CA TYR A 331 3.83 21.85 16.42
C TYR A 331 4.70 22.70 17.33
N GLY A 332 5.49 22.07 18.19
CA GLY A 332 6.40 22.74 19.11
C GLY A 332 5.70 23.41 20.28
N ASP A 333 4.55 22.88 20.74
CA ASP A 333 3.92 23.35 21.98
C ASP A 333 4.83 23.02 23.18
N GLY A 334 5.33 24.06 23.85
CA GLY A 334 6.19 23.94 25.03
C GLY A 334 5.58 23.09 26.13
N ARG A 335 4.26 23.12 26.32
CA ARG A 335 3.57 22.34 27.36
C ARG A 335 3.65 20.84 27.09
N ALA A 336 3.56 20.43 25.83
CA ALA A 336 3.65 19.01 25.46
C ALA A 336 5.07 18.47 25.71
N PHE A 337 6.10 19.28 25.47
CA PHE A 337 7.47 18.94 25.87
C PHE A 337 7.62 18.84 27.39
N GLU A 338 7.04 19.77 28.15
CA GLU A 338 7.07 19.74 29.62
C GLU A 338 6.40 18.49 30.20
N GLU A 339 5.24 18.08 29.67
CA GLU A 339 4.54 16.86 30.08
C GLU A 339 5.38 15.60 29.81
N LEU A 340 6.00 15.50 28.63
CA LEU A 340 6.89 14.38 28.32
C LEU A 340 8.16 14.38 29.20
N ILE A 341 8.75 15.54 29.47
CA ILE A 341 9.89 15.65 30.39
C ILE A 341 9.47 15.20 31.80
N ALA A 342 8.28 15.58 32.25
CA ALA A 342 7.74 15.14 33.54
C ALA A 342 7.54 13.61 33.56
N LEU A 343 7.01 13.02 32.48
CA LEU A 343 6.87 11.57 32.35
C LEU A 343 8.23 10.85 32.39
N VAL A 344 9.24 11.34 31.66
CA VAL A 344 10.60 10.78 31.69
C VAL A 344 11.20 10.83 33.10
N ARG A 345 10.95 11.91 33.85
CA ARG A 345 11.44 12.09 35.22
C ARG A 345 10.65 11.32 36.29
N ASN A 346 9.46 10.82 35.97
CA ASN A 346 8.62 10.10 36.90
C ASN A 346 9.13 8.65 37.07
N ASN A 347 9.79 8.38 38.20
CA ASN A 347 10.33 7.05 38.50
C ASN A 347 9.25 5.99 38.77
N ASP A 348 8.01 6.40 39.04
CA ASP A 348 6.88 5.50 39.29
C ASP A 348 6.13 5.14 37.98
N ALA A 349 6.44 5.82 36.87
CA ALA A 349 5.84 5.53 35.57
C ALA A 349 6.38 4.23 34.95
N VAL A 350 5.59 3.62 34.06
CA VAL A 350 5.97 2.38 33.36
C VAL A 350 7.23 2.64 32.51
N GLY A 351 8.23 1.78 32.66
CA GLY A 351 9.54 2.01 32.04
C GLY A 351 9.51 2.12 30.51
N ILE A 352 8.63 1.36 29.85
CA ILE A 352 8.49 1.43 28.38
C ILE A 352 7.96 2.79 27.91
N ASP A 353 7.06 3.40 28.68
CA ASP A 353 6.48 4.72 28.39
C ASP A 353 7.52 5.82 28.57
N ARG A 354 8.35 5.71 29.63
CA ARG A 354 9.48 6.63 29.86
C ARG A 354 10.51 6.57 28.73
N ILE A 355 10.85 5.37 28.26
CA ILE A 355 11.77 5.18 27.13
C ILE A 355 11.16 5.74 25.84
N GLY A 356 9.88 5.48 25.58
CA GLY A 356 9.14 6.01 24.44
C GLY A 356 9.13 7.54 24.43
N ALA A 357 8.77 8.16 25.56
CA ALA A 357 8.78 9.61 25.75
C ALA A 357 10.17 10.22 25.50
N LEU A 358 11.23 9.61 26.04
CA LEU A 358 12.60 10.10 25.84
C LEU A 358 13.03 10.05 24.36
N LYS A 359 12.69 8.96 23.66
CA LYS A 359 12.98 8.84 22.22
C LYS A 359 12.23 9.91 21.41
N GLN A 360 10.96 10.15 21.73
CA GLN A 360 10.17 11.21 21.08
C GLN A 360 10.79 12.59 21.32
N LEU A 361 11.20 12.91 22.55
CA LEU A 361 11.88 14.17 22.85
C LEU A 361 13.20 14.31 22.06
N ALA A 362 13.99 13.23 21.98
CA ALA A 362 15.28 13.23 21.30
C ALA A 362 15.15 13.33 19.77
N GLU A 363 14.16 12.69 19.15
CA GLU A 363 13.92 12.80 17.70
C GLU A 363 13.53 14.22 17.27
N ARG A 364 13.05 15.04 18.22
CA ARG A 364 12.50 16.38 17.98
C ARG A 364 13.37 17.52 18.49
N ASP A 365 14.56 17.23 19.02
CA ASP A 365 15.46 18.21 19.64
C ASP A 365 14.74 19.11 20.65
N ALA A 366 14.02 18.47 21.58
CA ALA A 366 13.18 19.17 22.54
C ALA A 366 14.00 20.16 23.40
N PRO A 367 13.53 21.43 23.55
CA PRO A 367 14.19 22.40 24.42
C PRO A 367 14.32 21.87 25.86
N GLY A 368 15.51 22.01 26.45
CA GLY A 368 15.75 21.58 27.85
C GLY A 368 15.94 20.07 28.04
N LEU A 369 16.07 19.28 26.96
CA LEU A 369 16.30 17.84 27.04
C LEU A 369 17.71 17.47 27.53
N LEU A 370 18.74 18.23 27.18
CA LEU A 370 20.14 17.91 27.53
C LEU A 370 20.37 17.67 29.04
N PRO A 371 19.88 18.52 29.97
CA PRO A 371 19.94 18.23 31.40
C PRO A 371 19.26 16.91 31.81
N VAL A 372 18.12 16.58 31.19
CA VAL A 372 17.39 15.33 31.45
C VAL A 372 18.21 14.13 30.99
N LEU A 373 18.85 14.22 29.83
CA LEU A 373 19.73 13.18 29.30
C LEU A 373 20.96 12.95 30.19
N LYS A 374 21.65 14.03 30.59
CA LYS A 374 22.81 13.95 31.50
C LYS A 374 22.45 13.26 32.82
N GLN A 375 21.27 13.55 33.38
CA GLN A 375 20.76 12.86 34.57
C GLN A 375 20.37 11.40 34.27
N GLY A 376 19.74 11.17 33.13
CA GLY A 376 19.23 9.87 32.67
C GLY A 376 20.29 8.78 32.52
N ILE A 377 21.57 9.14 32.32
CA ILE A 377 22.70 8.19 32.34
C ILE A 377 22.74 7.38 33.65
N ASN A 378 22.22 7.93 34.75
CA ASN A 378 22.21 7.27 36.06
C ASN A 378 20.93 6.46 36.34
N ASP A 379 19.94 6.50 35.44
CA ASP A 379 18.65 5.84 35.62
C ASP A 379 18.72 4.36 35.18
N ARG A 380 18.07 3.47 35.92
CA ARG A 380 18.13 2.01 35.67
C ARG A 380 17.32 1.54 34.45
N VAL A 381 16.42 2.40 33.96
CA VAL A 381 15.43 2.13 32.90
C VAL A 381 15.78 2.88 31.63
N ILE A 382 16.08 4.18 31.73
CA ILE A 382 16.27 5.04 30.54
C ILE A 382 17.73 5.26 30.13
N ALA A 383 18.72 4.72 30.87
CA ALA A 383 20.13 5.01 30.63
C ALA A 383 20.59 4.73 29.18
N GLU A 384 20.20 3.60 28.60
CA GLU A 384 20.56 3.26 27.22
C GLU A 384 20.05 4.33 26.24
N ALA A 385 18.75 4.64 26.29
CA ALA A 385 18.15 5.64 25.42
C ALA A 385 18.71 7.05 25.65
N ALA A 386 19.05 7.39 26.91
CA ALA A 386 19.67 8.66 27.24
C ALA A 386 21.09 8.78 26.66
N VAL A 387 21.90 7.73 26.78
CA VAL A 387 23.26 7.68 26.24
C VAL A 387 23.25 7.79 24.72
N THR A 388 22.35 7.09 24.03
CA THR A 388 22.20 7.21 22.57
C THR A 388 21.81 8.64 22.15
N ALA A 389 20.84 9.25 22.84
CA ALA A 389 20.37 10.59 22.50
C ALA A 389 21.42 11.69 22.75
N LEU A 390 22.37 11.48 23.67
CA LEU A 390 23.47 12.42 23.92
C LEU A 390 24.40 12.60 22.73
N ALA A 391 24.45 11.66 21.78
CA ALA A 391 25.24 11.80 20.54
C ALA A 391 24.83 13.02 19.69
N GLN A 392 23.61 13.53 19.87
CA GLN A 392 23.10 14.69 19.13
C GLN A 392 23.70 16.02 19.61
N TYR A 393 24.21 16.07 20.84
CA TYR A 393 24.69 17.30 21.47
C TYR A 393 26.21 17.42 21.37
N ASP A 394 26.69 18.64 21.15
CA ASP A 394 28.10 19.01 21.18
C ASP A 394 28.43 19.66 22.54
N ASP A 395 28.70 18.81 23.54
CA ASP A 395 28.95 19.24 24.90
C ASP A 395 30.17 18.48 25.46
N PRO A 396 31.26 19.19 25.83
CA PRO A 396 32.52 18.58 26.23
C PRO A 396 32.43 17.77 27.54
N GLU A 397 31.37 17.92 28.33
CA GLU A 397 31.15 17.14 29.55
C GLU A 397 30.61 15.74 29.27
N ILE A 398 29.95 15.52 28.13
CA ILE A 398 29.28 14.26 27.79
C ILE A 398 30.24 13.07 27.85
N PRO A 399 31.43 13.09 27.21
CA PRO A 399 32.34 11.96 27.27
C PRO A 399 32.77 11.64 28.69
N GLN A 400 33.05 12.64 29.52
CA GLN A 400 33.47 12.44 30.90
C GLN A 400 32.36 11.79 31.74
N LEU A 401 31.11 12.20 31.54
CA LEU A 401 29.95 11.61 32.23
C LEU A 401 29.77 10.13 31.85
N ILE A 402 29.88 9.80 30.56
CA ILE A 402 29.76 8.43 30.06
C ILE A 402 30.91 7.57 30.58
N LEU A 403 32.17 8.02 30.41
CA LEU A 403 33.37 7.27 30.77
C LEU A 403 33.43 6.96 32.28
N ARG A 404 33.04 7.90 33.15
CA ARG A 404 32.97 7.69 34.62
C ARG A 404 32.03 6.55 35.02
N ARG A 405 30.95 6.33 34.25
CA ARG A 405 29.93 5.32 34.55
C ARG A 405 30.12 4.03 33.75
N TYR A 406 30.95 4.03 32.71
CA TYR A 406 31.09 2.93 31.74
C TYR A 406 31.25 1.54 32.36
N ARG A 407 32.12 1.38 33.36
CA ARG A 407 32.34 0.08 34.04
C ARG A 407 31.13 -0.43 34.82
N SER A 408 30.23 0.48 35.22
CA SER A 408 29.01 0.18 35.97
C SER A 408 27.77 0.06 35.10
N MET A 409 27.89 0.32 33.79
CA MET A 409 26.81 0.21 32.81
C MET A 409 26.55 -1.25 32.44
N LYS A 410 25.31 -1.57 32.09
CA LYS A 410 24.94 -2.88 31.51
C LYS A 410 25.44 -2.99 30.07
N LYS A 411 25.51 -4.20 29.51
CA LYS A 411 25.99 -4.41 28.13
C LYS A 411 25.29 -3.54 27.06
N PRO A 412 23.95 -3.38 27.04
CA PRO A 412 23.30 -2.49 26.07
C PRO A 412 23.73 -1.02 26.22
N GLU A 413 23.84 -0.55 27.46
CA GLU A 413 24.30 0.81 27.81
C GLU A 413 25.77 1.02 27.41
N GLN A 414 26.64 0.02 27.57
CA GLN A 414 28.04 0.06 27.13
C GLN A 414 28.16 0.15 25.61
N SER A 415 27.37 -0.63 24.86
CA SER A 415 27.33 -0.53 23.40
C SER A 415 26.89 0.86 22.95
N ALA A 416 25.80 1.38 23.51
CA ALA A 416 25.32 2.74 23.24
C ALA A 416 26.38 3.80 23.61
N ALA A 417 27.09 3.61 24.73
CA ALA A 417 28.17 4.50 25.15
C ALA A 417 29.31 4.55 24.15
N LEU A 418 29.78 3.40 23.66
CA LEU A 418 30.82 3.36 22.64
C LEU A 418 30.38 4.01 21.33
N GLU A 419 29.16 3.74 20.87
CA GLU A 419 28.60 4.39 19.68
C GLU A 419 28.52 5.91 19.83
N THR A 420 28.00 6.40 20.97
CA THR A 420 27.94 7.83 21.28
C THR A 420 29.32 8.46 21.36
N LEU A 421 30.31 7.79 21.98
CA LEU A 421 31.67 8.31 22.07
C LEU A 421 32.39 8.29 20.71
N CYS A 422 32.05 7.37 19.83
CA CYS A 422 32.59 7.33 18.46
C CYS A 422 31.87 8.31 17.50
N SER A 423 30.84 9.03 17.94
CA SER A 423 30.02 9.88 17.06
C SER A 423 30.71 11.15 16.56
N ARG A 424 31.72 11.66 17.29
CA ARG A 424 32.41 12.93 16.98
C ARG A 424 33.91 12.85 17.34
N PRO A 425 34.79 13.62 16.66
CA PRO A 425 36.24 13.56 16.90
C PRO A 425 36.67 13.81 18.35
N GLN A 426 36.13 14.85 19.00
CA GLN A 426 36.50 15.19 20.38
C GLN A 426 36.07 14.12 21.40
N TYR A 427 34.98 13.40 21.12
CA TYR A 427 34.49 12.34 21.99
C TYR A 427 35.34 11.08 21.82
N ALA A 428 35.66 10.74 20.57
CA ALA A 428 36.52 9.63 20.22
C ALA A 428 37.92 9.80 20.82
N GLN A 429 38.44 11.03 20.82
CA GLN A 429 39.72 11.33 21.47
C GLN A 429 39.70 10.97 22.96
N GLN A 430 38.68 11.41 23.71
CA GLN A 430 38.57 11.11 25.15
C GLN A 430 38.37 9.61 25.42
N LEU A 431 37.61 8.91 24.55
CA LEU A 431 37.47 7.46 24.62
C LEU A 431 38.81 6.75 24.47
N LEU A 432 39.56 7.06 23.41
CA LEU A 432 40.84 6.42 23.14
C LEU A 432 41.90 6.76 24.20
N GLU A 433 41.90 7.99 24.72
CA GLU A 433 42.75 8.36 25.86
C GLU A 433 42.41 7.51 27.10
N ALA A 434 41.13 7.34 27.44
CA ALA A 434 40.71 6.50 28.56
C ALA A 434 41.07 5.01 28.34
N MET A 435 40.98 4.53 27.10
CA MET A 435 41.43 3.18 26.74
C MET A 435 42.95 3.01 26.87
N SER A 436 43.74 3.99 26.41
CA SER A 436 45.21 3.96 26.54
C SER A 436 45.67 3.90 28.00
N ARG A 437 44.92 4.55 28.90
CA ARG A 437 45.14 4.53 30.35
C ARG A 437 44.57 3.28 31.05
N LYS A 438 43.95 2.37 30.29
CA LYS A 438 43.26 1.14 30.79
C LYS A 438 42.16 1.44 31.81
N GLU A 439 41.55 2.62 31.73
CA GLU A 439 40.50 3.07 32.66
C GLU A 439 39.16 2.39 32.40
N LEU A 440 38.96 1.75 31.26
CA LEU A 440 37.69 1.12 30.88
C LEU A 440 37.62 -0.40 31.13
N GLY A 441 38.75 -1.04 31.47
CA GLY A 441 38.83 -2.51 31.62
C GLY A 441 39.11 -3.19 30.28
N GLU A 442 38.66 -4.44 30.12
CA GLU A 442 38.70 -5.16 28.85
C GLU A 442 37.60 -4.66 27.92
N VAL A 443 37.89 -3.60 27.19
CA VAL A 443 36.98 -3.01 26.19
C VAL A 443 37.69 -3.04 24.86
N GLU A 444 37.02 -3.62 23.86
CA GLU A 444 37.50 -3.70 22.49
C GLU A 444 36.52 -2.95 21.58
N LEU A 445 37.05 -2.07 20.74
CA LEU A 445 36.24 -1.43 19.70
C LEU A 445 35.97 -2.44 18.59
N SER A 446 34.77 -2.39 18.01
CA SER A 446 34.50 -3.17 16.80
C SER A 446 35.23 -2.58 15.60
N ALA A 447 35.43 -3.37 14.54
CA ALA A 447 35.97 -2.87 13.29
C ALA A 447 35.10 -1.75 12.66
N SER A 448 33.79 -1.72 12.93
CA SER A 448 32.94 -0.60 12.47
C SER A 448 33.23 0.69 13.24
N GLN A 449 33.41 0.62 14.56
CA GLN A 449 33.75 1.76 15.41
C GLN A 449 35.15 2.30 15.09
N ALA A 450 36.14 1.42 14.91
CA ALA A 450 37.48 1.83 14.51
C ALA A 450 37.46 2.54 13.14
N ARG A 451 36.73 1.99 12.15
CA ARG A 451 36.56 2.67 10.84
C ARG A 451 35.86 4.01 10.95
N GLN A 452 34.83 4.14 11.79
CA GLN A 452 34.14 5.41 12.01
C GLN A 452 35.09 6.47 12.58
N ILE A 453 35.94 6.11 13.55
CA ILE A 453 36.96 7.01 14.10
C ILE A 453 37.97 7.42 13.02
N HIS A 454 38.45 6.46 12.23
CA HIS A 454 39.40 6.73 11.15
C HIS A 454 38.83 7.67 10.07
N GLN A 455 37.53 7.55 9.77
CA GLN A 455 36.83 8.40 8.80
C GLN A 455 36.74 9.88 9.21
N PHE A 456 37.08 10.24 10.45
CA PHE A 456 37.22 11.65 10.83
C PHE A 456 38.40 12.35 10.15
N ASN A 457 39.34 11.60 9.54
CA ASN A 457 40.52 12.12 8.84
C ASN A 457 41.39 13.04 9.74
N ASP A 458 41.44 12.74 11.04
CA ASP A 458 42.30 13.43 12.01
C ASP A 458 43.56 12.58 12.28
N GLN A 459 44.73 13.13 11.96
CA GLN A 459 46.01 12.44 12.09
C GLN A 459 46.36 12.09 13.55
N LYS A 460 46.03 12.97 14.50
CA LYS A 460 46.30 12.73 15.92
C LYS A 460 45.39 11.62 16.44
N LEU A 461 44.12 11.66 16.04
CA LEU A 461 43.14 10.65 16.41
C LEU A 461 43.45 9.28 15.81
N THR A 462 43.92 9.25 14.56
CA THR A 462 44.37 8.02 13.88
C THR A 462 45.56 7.40 14.59
N THR A 463 46.58 8.21 14.92
CA THR A 463 47.75 7.73 15.68
C THR A 463 47.33 7.16 17.04
N LEU A 464 46.38 7.80 17.72
CA LEU A 464 45.87 7.34 19.00
C LEU A 464 45.07 6.04 18.86
N LEU A 465 44.24 5.92 17.81
CA LEU A 465 43.49 4.70 17.49
C LEU A 465 44.43 3.52 17.23
N GLU A 466 45.47 3.72 16.42
CA GLU A 466 46.48 2.70 16.11
C GLU A 466 47.22 2.21 17.36
N SER A 467 47.46 3.11 18.33
CA SER A 467 48.14 2.76 19.57
C SER A 467 47.31 1.89 20.53
N VAL A 468 45.98 1.94 20.42
CA VAL A 468 45.05 1.26 21.34
C VAL A 468 44.39 0.05 20.70
N TRP A 469 44.04 0.14 19.41
CA TRP A 469 43.28 -0.88 18.67
C TRP A 469 44.12 -1.61 17.62
N GLY A 470 45.15 -0.96 17.07
CA GLY A 470 45.96 -1.48 15.97
C GLY A 470 45.65 -0.82 14.62
N THR A 471 46.28 -1.30 13.56
CA THR A 471 46.13 -0.75 12.21
C THR A 471 44.89 -1.36 11.52
N LEU A 472 44.11 -0.50 10.86
CA LEU A 472 42.91 -0.86 10.10
C LEU A 472 43.19 -1.59 8.78
#